data_AF-I0KCT5-F1
#
_entry.id   AF-I0KCT5-F1
#
_cell.length_a   1.000
_cell.length_b   1.000
_cell.length_c   1.000
_cell.angle_alpha   90.00
_cell.angle_beta   90.00
_cell.angle_gamma   90.00
#
_symmetry.space_group_name_H-M   'P 1'
#
loop_
_entity.id
_entity.type
_entity.pdbx_description
1 polymer ?
#
loop_
_entity_poly.entity_id
_entity_poly.type
_entity_poly.pdbx_seq_one_letter_code
_entity_poly.pdbx_strand_id
1 'polypeptide(L)'
;MGKAKVTPHTGLRNGGLFCFHCGMAETLPYPLLVPQMLAISKDFEKRHKHCKKTWTEPVNTPEGKTERENVTWWLTNGEHGSSSKTMLYYLADGDPVTPRSHQHPLDPDDFRRGHLLLEAVPQLREKLDRMRGVSPVWNNLVEHWPRLTQLLLEQLQTRQDNGMYNLMKTLGC
;
A
#
# COMPACT_ATOMS: atom_id res chain seq x y z
N MET A 1 -16.09 23.08 6.48
CA MET A 1 -14.75 23.07 5.83
C MET A 1 -13.81 22.22 6.67
N GLY A 2 -13.58 20.96 6.27
CA GLY A 2 -12.64 20.09 6.98
C GLY A 2 -11.20 20.58 6.75
N LYS A 3 -10.42 20.76 7.82
CA LYS A 3 -9.00 21.12 7.71
C LYS A 3 -8.29 20.03 6.92
N ALA A 4 -7.57 20.41 5.86
CA ALA A 4 -6.71 19.48 5.13
C ALA A 4 -5.71 18.86 6.12
N LYS A 5 -5.76 17.53 6.32
CA LYS A 5 -4.67 16.83 7.02
C LYS A 5 -3.37 17.09 6.25
N VAL A 6 -2.41 17.71 6.94
CA VAL A 6 -1.06 17.94 6.45
C VAL A 6 -0.41 16.57 6.26
N THR A 7 0.21 16.32 5.11
CA THR A 7 1.00 15.11 4.92
C THR A 7 2.05 15.07 6.03
N PRO A 8 2.06 14.03 6.88
CA PRO A 8 2.95 14.01 8.03
C PRO A 8 4.40 14.00 7.53
N HIS A 9 5.27 14.75 8.23
CA HIS A 9 6.69 14.85 7.87
C HIS A 9 7.38 13.49 7.98
N THR A 10 7.03 12.71 9.00
CA THR A 10 7.50 11.34 9.20
C THR A 10 6.31 10.39 9.36
N GLY A 11 6.51 9.11 9.07
CA GLY A 11 5.48 8.09 9.25
C GLY A 11 6.01 6.71 8.90
N LEU A 12 5.10 5.77 8.67
CA LEU A 12 5.45 4.41 8.24
C LEU A 12 5.38 4.31 6.72
N ARG A 13 6.42 3.73 6.10
CA ARG A 13 6.43 3.35 4.68
C ARG A 13 7.17 2.01 4.54
N ASN A 14 6.59 1.06 3.82
CA ASN A 14 7.18 -0.25 3.54
C ASN A 14 7.64 -1.03 4.80
N GLY A 15 6.94 -0.85 5.92
CA GLY A 15 7.22 -1.52 7.20
C GLY A 15 8.28 -0.85 8.09
N GLY A 16 8.86 0.27 7.65
CA GLY A 16 9.85 1.04 8.41
C GLY A 16 9.39 2.48 8.67
N LEU A 17 10.15 3.19 9.51
CA LEU A 17 10.02 4.63 9.69
C LEU A 17 10.55 5.33 8.45
N PHE A 18 9.88 6.39 8.04
CA PHE A 18 10.18 7.10 6.80
C PHE A 18 9.99 8.60 6.96
N CYS A 19 10.92 9.37 6.42
CA CYS A 19 10.83 10.83 6.34
C CYS A 19 10.35 11.25 4.95
N PHE A 20 9.13 11.78 4.84
CA PHE A 20 8.54 12.27 3.60
C PHE A 20 9.15 13.59 3.10
N HIS A 21 10.12 14.16 3.82
CA HIS A 21 10.89 15.31 3.36
C HIS A 21 12.23 14.90 2.75
N CYS A 22 13.04 14.08 3.40
CA CYS A 22 14.37 13.74 2.90
C CYS A 22 14.50 12.32 2.31
N GLY A 23 13.48 11.47 2.46
CA GLY A 23 13.48 10.11 1.93
C GLY A 23 14.25 9.09 2.78
N MET A 24 14.78 9.50 3.94
CA MET A 24 15.44 8.59 4.86
C MET A 24 14.46 7.56 5.41
N ALA A 25 14.89 6.30 5.42
CA ALA A 25 14.14 5.17 5.93
C ALA A 25 14.93 4.44 7.02
N GLU A 26 14.26 4.01 8.08
CA GLU A 26 14.84 3.20 9.14
C GLU A 26 13.98 1.96 9.39
N THR A 27 14.63 0.79 9.41
CA THR A 27 13.97 -0.47 9.71
C THR A 27 13.71 -0.58 11.20
N LEU A 28 12.52 -1.04 11.58
CA LEU A 28 12.19 -1.31 12.98
C LEU A 28 12.67 -2.72 13.37
N PRO A 29 13.38 -2.88 14.50
CA PRO A 29 13.84 -4.18 14.95
C PRO A 29 12.69 -4.95 15.62
N TYR A 30 12.05 -5.84 14.88
CA TYR A 30 10.96 -6.68 15.40
C TYR A 30 11.51 -7.98 16.05
N PRO A 31 10.84 -8.52 17.09
CA PRO A 31 9.65 -7.98 17.76
C PRO A 31 9.98 -6.78 18.65
N LEU A 32 9.03 -5.85 18.77
CA LEU A 32 9.22 -4.60 19.50
C LEU A 32 7.99 -4.33 20.39
N LEU A 33 8.21 -3.91 21.65
CA LEU A 33 7.12 -3.50 22.53
C LEU A 33 6.59 -2.12 22.15
N VAL A 34 5.30 -1.86 22.38
CA VAL A 34 4.67 -0.57 22.06
C VAL A 34 5.42 0.63 22.66
N PRO A 35 5.89 0.63 23.92
CA PRO A 35 6.67 1.74 24.46
C PRO A 35 8.01 1.97 23.74
N GLN A 36 8.67 0.89 23.30
CA GLN A 36 9.90 0.98 22.50
C GLN A 36 9.60 1.57 21.13
N MET A 37 8.49 1.14 20.49
CA MET A 37 8.05 1.68 19.20
C MET A 37 7.84 3.19 19.29
N LEU A 38 7.14 3.63 20.33
CA LEU A 38 6.88 5.04 20.56
C LEU A 38 8.17 5.84 20.78
N ALA A 39 9.13 5.27 21.52
CA ALA A 39 10.41 5.92 21.77
C ALA A 39 11.23 6.09 20.47
N ILE A 40 11.34 5.03 19.67
CA ILE A 40 12.07 5.05 18.39
C ILE A 40 11.41 6.03 17.41
N SER A 41 10.07 5.98 17.27
CA SER A 41 9.33 6.89 16.39
C SER A 41 9.52 8.36 16.78
N LYS A 42 9.47 8.68 18.08
CA LYS A 42 9.71 10.05 18.58
C LYS A 42 11.13 10.52 18.33
N ASP A 43 12.12 9.64 18.51
CA ASP A 43 13.52 9.97 18.21
C ASP A 43 13.72 10.25 16.72
N PHE A 44 13.15 9.41 15.86
CA PHE A 44 13.15 9.61 14.41
C PHE A 44 12.52 10.95 14.02
N GLU A 45 11.33 11.24 14.54
CA GLU A 45 10.66 12.52 14.31
C GLU A 45 11.53 13.71 14.75
N LYS A 46 12.17 13.62 15.91
CA LYS A 46 13.06 14.66 16.42
C LYS A 46 14.26 14.90 15.50
N ARG A 47 14.93 13.84 15.03
CA ARG A 47 16.07 13.93 14.11
C ARG A 47 15.68 14.50 12.77
N HIS A 48 14.47 14.22 12.31
CA HIS A 48 13.95 14.69 11.03
C HIS A 48 13.17 16.00 11.11
N LYS A 49 12.92 16.58 12.29
CA LYS A 49 12.09 17.78 12.49
C LYS A 49 12.39 18.94 11.53
N HIS A 50 13.65 19.14 11.16
CA HIS A 50 14.12 20.23 10.29
C HIS A 50 14.60 19.77 8.91
N CYS A 51 14.28 18.55 8.49
CA CYS A 51 14.62 18.08 7.16
C CYS A 51 13.95 18.96 6.09
N LYS A 52 14.76 19.36 5.10
CA LYS A 52 14.28 20.04 3.89
C LYS A 52 13.50 19.04 3.04
N LYS A 53 12.45 19.51 2.37
CA LYS A 53 11.66 18.70 1.43
C LYS A 53 12.42 18.52 0.11
N THR A 54 13.29 17.51 0.07
CA THR A 54 14.12 17.13 -1.08
C THR A 54 13.66 15.83 -1.75
N TRP A 55 12.91 15.01 -1.03
CA TRP A 55 12.34 13.77 -1.54
C TRP A 55 10.98 14.03 -2.17
N THR A 56 10.76 13.37 -3.30
CA THR A 56 9.48 13.32 -3.99
C THR A 56 9.17 11.85 -4.24
N GLU A 57 7.89 11.49 -4.13
CA GLU A 57 7.49 10.13 -4.38
C GLU A 57 7.78 9.76 -5.84
N PRO A 58 8.56 8.69 -6.09
CA PRO A 58 8.81 8.27 -7.45
C PRO A 58 7.51 7.86 -8.12
N VAL A 59 7.35 8.28 -9.38
CA VAL A 59 6.20 7.92 -10.22
C VAL A 59 6.69 6.97 -11.32
N ASN A 60 5.98 5.86 -11.53
CA ASN A 60 6.29 4.98 -12.65
C ASN A 60 5.64 5.50 -13.94
N THR A 61 6.30 5.26 -15.06
CA THR A 61 5.76 5.40 -16.41
C THR A 61 5.71 4.01 -17.05
N PRO A 62 4.66 3.21 -16.81
CA PRO A 62 4.64 1.80 -17.15
C PRO A 62 4.53 1.52 -18.67
N GLU A 63 4.13 2.52 -19.47
CA GLU A 63 3.93 2.38 -20.90
C GLU A 63 5.23 2.00 -21.62
N GLY A 64 5.16 0.95 -22.45
CA GLY A 64 6.30 0.45 -23.21
C GLY A 64 7.33 -0.37 -22.39
N LYS A 65 7.14 -0.52 -21.08
CA LYS A 65 7.97 -1.38 -20.23
C LYS A 65 7.43 -2.81 -20.16
N THR A 66 8.32 -3.77 -20.00
CA THR A 66 7.96 -5.17 -19.69
C THR A 66 7.38 -5.30 -18.28
N GLU A 67 6.63 -6.38 -18.04
CA GLU A 67 6.13 -6.71 -16.70
C GLU A 67 7.28 -6.74 -15.66
N ARG A 68 8.41 -7.38 -16.00
CA ARG A 68 9.58 -7.48 -15.12
C ARG A 68 10.16 -6.12 -14.75
N GLU A 69 10.25 -5.19 -15.70
CA GLU A 69 10.75 -3.83 -15.43
C GLU A 69 9.81 -3.06 -14.50
N ASN A 70 8.51 -3.15 -14.73
CA ASN A 70 7.50 -2.52 -13.87
C ASN A 70 7.47 -3.13 -12.46
N VAL A 71 7.57 -4.46 -12.35
CA VAL A 71 7.70 -5.16 -11.06
C VAL A 71 8.97 -4.73 -10.33
N THR A 72 10.11 -4.66 -11.04
CA THR A 72 11.39 -4.21 -10.46
C THR A 72 11.30 -2.78 -9.94
N TRP A 73 10.67 -1.89 -10.73
CA TRP A 73 10.43 -0.52 -10.32
C TRP A 73 9.56 -0.47 -9.06
N TRP A 74 8.45 -1.23 -9.03
CA TRP A 74 7.54 -1.24 -7.90
C TRP A 74 8.24 -1.77 -6.66
N LEU A 75 8.98 -2.88 -6.74
CA LEU A 75 9.76 -3.44 -5.63
C LEU A 75 10.82 -2.47 -5.08
N THR A 76 11.34 -1.57 -5.91
CA THR A 76 12.37 -0.61 -5.50
C THR A 76 11.78 0.68 -4.93
N ASN A 77 10.70 1.20 -5.55
CA ASN A 77 10.22 2.56 -5.32
C ASN A 77 8.78 2.64 -4.79
N GLY A 78 7.97 1.64 -5.12
CA GLY A 78 6.56 1.57 -4.79
C GLY A 78 6.30 1.46 -3.30
N GLU A 79 5.07 1.79 -2.91
CA GLU A 79 4.58 1.58 -1.55
C GLU A 79 3.99 0.16 -1.43
N HIS A 80 4.43 -0.59 -0.41
CA HIS A 80 4.10 -1.99 -0.20
C HIS A 80 3.41 -2.23 1.14
N GLY A 81 2.50 -3.20 1.15
CA GLY A 81 2.03 -3.86 2.36
C GLY A 81 1.94 -5.37 2.14
N SER A 82 1.55 -6.11 3.17
CA SER A 82 1.43 -7.57 3.10
C SER A 82 0.44 -8.02 2.02
N SER A 83 -0.70 -7.32 1.89
CA SER A 83 -1.73 -7.60 0.88
C SER A 83 -1.24 -7.34 -0.55
N SER A 84 -0.56 -6.23 -0.81
CA SER A 84 -0.04 -5.93 -2.16
C SER A 84 1.16 -6.83 -2.54
N LYS A 85 1.99 -7.22 -1.58
CA LYS A 85 3.02 -8.26 -1.81
C LYS A 85 2.39 -9.61 -2.17
N THR A 86 1.29 -9.97 -1.50
CA THR A 86 0.51 -11.18 -1.83
C THR A 86 0.01 -11.14 -3.28
N MET A 87 -0.56 -10.01 -3.72
CA MET A 87 -0.96 -9.83 -5.11
C MET A 87 0.23 -10.00 -6.06
N LEU A 88 1.37 -9.36 -5.78
CA LEU A 88 2.54 -9.44 -6.64
C LEU A 88 2.99 -10.90 -6.82
N TYR A 89 3.26 -11.62 -5.71
CA TYR A 89 3.79 -12.99 -5.78
C TYR A 89 2.83 -13.94 -6.52
N TYR A 90 1.52 -13.82 -6.25
CA TYR A 90 0.56 -14.70 -6.88
C TYR A 90 0.33 -14.40 -8.37
N LEU A 91 0.29 -13.11 -8.74
CA LEU A 91 0.00 -12.68 -10.11
C LEU A 91 1.22 -12.76 -11.04
N ALA A 92 2.40 -12.39 -10.55
CA ALA A 92 3.65 -12.37 -11.34
C ALA A 92 4.30 -13.77 -11.40
N ASP A 93 4.51 -14.41 -10.26
CA ASP A 93 5.32 -15.64 -10.18
C ASP A 93 4.46 -16.91 -10.25
N GLY A 94 3.14 -16.81 -10.03
CA GLY A 94 2.25 -17.97 -10.01
C GLY A 94 2.52 -18.91 -8.84
N ASP A 95 3.26 -18.44 -7.83
CA ASP A 95 3.61 -19.23 -6.65
C ASP A 95 2.34 -19.70 -5.93
N PRO A 96 2.30 -20.97 -5.48
CA PRO A 96 1.20 -21.44 -4.65
C PRO A 96 1.16 -20.61 -3.36
N VAL A 97 0.09 -19.84 -3.19
CA VAL A 97 -0.10 -19.05 -1.96
C VAL A 97 -0.21 -20.04 -0.80
N THR A 98 0.77 -20.03 0.10
CA THR A 98 0.67 -20.78 1.34
C THR A 98 -0.40 -20.16 2.24
N PRO A 99 -1.00 -20.92 3.18
CA PRO A 99 -1.94 -20.37 4.16
C PRO A 99 -1.46 -19.13 4.92
N ARG A 100 -0.14 -18.97 5.09
CA ARG A 100 0.47 -17.80 5.76
C ARG A 100 0.57 -16.57 4.87
N SER A 101 0.45 -16.72 3.56
CA SER A 101 0.55 -15.66 2.56
C SER A 101 -0.81 -15.22 1.98
N HIS A 102 -1.96 -15.65 2.53
CA HIS A 102 -3.30 -15.19 2.13
C HIS A 102 -3.67 -13.79 2.67
N GLN A 103 -2.71 -12.88 2.75
CA GLN A 103 -2.98 -11.54 3.27
C GLN A 103 -3.87 -10.80 2.27
N HIS A 104 -4.96 -10.24 2.76
CA HIS A 104 -5.87 -9.41 1.99
C HIS A 104 -5.93 -8.01 2.61
N PRO A 105 -6.36 -6.99 1.85
CA PRO A 105 -6.60 -5.67 2.41
C PRO A 105 -7.59 -5.70 3.58
N LEU A 106 -7.23 -5.11 4.71
CA LEU A 106 -8.10 -5.02 5.91
C LEU A 106 -8.85 -3.68 5.99
N ASP A 107 -8.32 -2.65 5.32
CA ASP A 107 -8.82 -1.29 5.32
C ASP A 107 -8.53 -0.55 3.98
N PRO A 108 -9.06 0.68 3.78
CA PRO A 108 -8.82 1.47 2.58
C PRO A 108 -7.34 1.74 2.27
N ASP A 109 -6.48 1.90 3.28
CA ASP A 109 -5.05 2.15 3.06
C ASP A 109 -4.35 0.90 2.54
N ASP A 110 -4.72 -0.29 3.03
CA ASP A 110 -4.26 -1.56 2.48
C ASP A 110 -4.72 -1.75 1.03
N PHE A 111 -5.99 -1.42 0.73
CA PHE A 111 -6.53 -1.52 -0.63
C PHE A 111 -5.81 -0.54 -1.57
N ARG A 112 -5.55 0.69 -1.12
CA ARG A 112 -4.78 1.70 -1.85
C ARG A 112 -3.43 1.16 -2.30
N ARG A 113 -2.70 0.46 -1.45
CA ARG A 113 -1.39 -0.11 -1.83
C ARG A 113 -1.50 -1.22 -2.87
N GLY A 114 -2.59 -2.00 -2.85
CA GLY A 114 -2.93 -2.95 -3.92
C GLY A 114 -3.30 -2.26 -5.23
N HIS A 115 -4.07 -1.18 -5.17
CA HIS A 115 -4.41 -0.36 -6.33
C HIS A 115 -3.16 0.28 -6.97
N LEU A 116 -2.26 0.85 -6.16
CA LEU A 116 -1.00 1.43 -6.63
C LEU A 116 -0.07 0.41 -7.29
N LEU A 117 -0.08 -0.85 -6.84
CA LEU A 117 0.61 -1.94 -7.54
C LEU A 117 0.08 -2.12 -8.96
N LEU A 118 -1.24 -2.15 -9.15
CA LEU A 118 -1.85 -2.36 -10.47
C LEU A 118 -1.69 -1.14 -11.39
N GLU A 119 -1.54 0.07 -10.84
CA GLU A 119 -1.17 1.26 -11.62
C GLU A 119 0.30 1.21 -12.03
N ALA A 120 1.19 0.78 -11.12
CA ALA A 120 2.62 0.66 -11.42
C ALA A 120 2.95 -0.52 -12.36
N VAL A 121 2.16 -1.59 -12.33
CA VAL A 121 2.36 -2.82 -13.11
C VAL A 121 1.04 -3.22 -13.79
N PRO A 122 0.64 -2.53 -14.88
CA PRO A 122 -0.65 -2.76 -15.54
C PRO A 122 -0.80 -4.19 -16.08
N GLN A 123 0.30 -4.89 -16.37
CA GLN A 123 0.27 -6.30 -16.77
C GLN A 123 -0.34 -7.22 -15.69
N LEU A 124 -0.26 -6.85 -14.41
CA LEU A 124 -0.91 -7.60 -13.33
C LEU A 124 -2.41 -7.32 -13.25
N ARG A 125 -2.88 -6.18 -13.76
CA ARG A 125 -4.32 -5.86 -13.81
C ARG A 125 -5.08 -6.83 -14.69
N GLU A 126 -4.49 -7.22 -15.82
CA GLU A 126 -5.04 -8.24 -16.74
C GLU A 126 -5.17 -9.61 -16.06
N LYS A 127 -4.38 -9.85 -15.02
CA LYS A 127 -4.36 -11.11 -14.26
C LYS A 127 -5.20 -11.06 -12.99
N LEU A 128 -5.80 -9.91 -12.64
CA LEU A 128 -6.45 -9.67 -11.35
C LEU A 128 -7.52 -10.72 -11.00
N ASP A 129 -8.27 -11.22 -11.98
CA ASP A 129 -9.30 -12.26 -11.77
C ASP A 129 -8.75 -13.54 -11.16
N ARG A 130 -7.46 -13.86 -11.34
CA ARG A 130 -6.83 -15.02 -10.70
C ARG A 130 -6.90 -14.92 -9.18
N MET A 131 -6.89 -13.71 -8.60
CA MET A 131 -6.94 -13.51 -7.15
C MET A 131 -8.20 -14.11 -6.52
N ARG A 132 -9.29 -14.29 -7.29
CA ARG A 132 -10.53 -14.95 -6.80
C ARG A 132 -10.26 -16.35 -6.23
N GLY A 133 -9.24 -17.05 -6.74
CA GLY A 133 -8.83 -18.37 -6.25
C GLY A 133 -8.04 -18.37 -4.94
N VAL A 134 -7.65 -17.21 -4.42
CA VAL A 134 -6.77 -17.09 -3.22
C VAL A 134 -7.57 -17.26 -1.93
N SER A 135 -8.76 -16.66 -1.82
CA SER A 135 -9.63 -16.80 -0.65
C SER A 135 -11.05 -16.29 -0.95
N PRO A 136 -12.06 -16.63 -0.12
CA PRO A 136 -13.40 -16.05 -0.25
C PRO A 136 -13.40 -14.51 -0.17
N VAL A 137 -12.54 -13.94 0.68
CA VAL A 137 -12.40 -12.48 0.80
C VAL A 137 -11.82 -11.87 -0.48
N TRP A 138 -10.80 -12.50 -1.08
CA TRP A 138 -10.27 -12.06 -2.37
C TRP A 138 -11.29 -12.18 -3.50
N ASN A 139 -12.12 -13.23 -3.51
CA ASN A 139 -13.22 -13.32 -4.46
C ASN A 139 -14.17 -12.11 -4.36
N ASN A 140 -14.58 -11.74 -3.14
CA ASN A 140 -15.42 -10.57 -2.91
C ASN A 140 -14.71 -9.26 -3.31
N LEU A 141 -13.43 -9.12 -2.97
CA LEU A 141 -12.64 -7.94 -3.30
C LEU A 141 -12.48 -7.74 -4.81
N VAL A 142 -12.22 -8.81 -5.56
CA VAL A 142 -12.11 -8.74 -7.04
C VAL A 142 -13.46 -8.38 -7.64
N GLU A 143 -14.55 -9.00 -7.18
CA GLU A 143 -15.92 -8.69 -7.62
C GLU A 143 -16.26 -7.20 -7.47
N HIS A 144 -15.84 -6.60 -6.34
CA HIS A 144 -16.11 -5.19 -6.02
C HIS A 144 -14.96 -4.24 -6.37
N TRP A 145 -13.91 -4.70 -7.06
CA TRP A 145 -12.72 -3.90 -7.34
C TRP A 145 -13.02 -2.56 -8.05
N PRO A 146 -13.91 -2.49 -9.06
CA PRO A 146 -14.28 -1.22 -9.69
C PRO A 146 -14.93 -0.24 -8.71
N ARG A 147 -15.83 -0.72 -7.85
CA ARG A 147 -16.52 0.12 -6.86
C ARG A 147 -15.56 0.60 -5.77
N LEU A 148 -14.68 -0.28 -5.27
CA LEU A 148 -13.65 0.09 -4.30
C LEU A 148 -12.67 1.11 -4.88
N THR A 149 -12.29 0.96 -6.15
CA THR A 149 -11.45 1.94 -6.86
C THR A 149 -12.15 3.29 -6.95
N GLN A 150 -13.42 3.33 -7.32
CA GLN A 150 -14.19 4.58 -7.36
C GLN A 150 -14.21 5.28 -5.99
N LEU A 151 -14.52 4.52 -4.94
CA LEU A 151 -14.55 5.05 -3.57
C LEU A 151 -13.17 5.54 -3.12
N LEU A 152 -12.10 4.80 -3.43
CA LEU A 152 -10.73 5.20 -3.13
C LEU A 152 -10.39 6.54 -3.80
N LEU A 153 -10.64 6.68 -5.10
CA LEU A 153 -10.33 7.90 -5.85
C LEU A 153 -11.11 9.10 -5.31
N GLU A 154 -12.39 8.91 -4.96
CA GLU A 154 -13.21 9.92 -4.30
C GLU A 154 -12.64 10.29 -2.92
N GLN A 155 -12.21 9.32 -2.09
CA GLN A 155 -11.57 9.60 -0.80
C GLN A 155 -10.26 10.37 -0.96
N LEU A 156 -9.45 10.04 -1.97
CA LEU A 156 -8.20 10.76 -2.25
C LEU A 156 -8.45 12.22 -2.66
N GLN A 157 -9.54 12.48 -3.40
CA GLN A 157 -9.93 13.81 -3.82
C GLN A 157 -10.57 14.62 -2.69
N THR A 158 -11.56 14.04 -2.01
CA THR A 158 -12.41 14.75 -1.04
C THR A 158 -11.84 14.74 0.37
N ARG A 159 -11.04 13.72 0.69
CA ARG A 159 -10.53 13.40 2.04
C ARG A 159 -11.63 13.17 3.08
N GLN A 160 -12.81 12.78 2.62
CA GLN A 160 -13.95 12.49 3.48
C GLN A 160 -14.19 10.98 3.52
N ASP A 161 -14.78 10.51 4.64
CA ASP A 161 -15.33 9.18 4.66
C ASP A 161 -16.52 9.10 3.69
N ASN A 162 -16.52 8.06 2.86
CA ASN A 162 -17.57 7.76 1.90
C ASN A 162 -18.08 6.31 2.07
N GLY A 163 -17.80 5.69 3.22
CA GLY A 163 -18.26 4.35 3.54
C GLY A 163 -17.43 3.22 2.94
N MET A 164 -16.29 3.51 2.28
CA MET A 164 -15.38 2.48 1.75
C MET A 164 -14.96 1.46 2.82
N TYR A 165 -14.62 1.93 4.01
CA TYR A 165 -14.26 1.06 5.14
C TYR A 165 -15.39 0.10 5.49
N ASN A 166 -16.62 0.62 5.63
CA ASN A 166 -17.80 -0.19 5.94
C ASN A 166 -18.09 -1.22 4.85
N LEU A 167 -17.98 -0.82 3.57
CA LEU A 167 -18.10 -1.75 2.46
C LEU A 167 -17.06 -2.87 2.57
N MET A 168 -15.78 -2.55 2.78
CA MET A 168 -14.75 -3.58 2.95
C MET A 168 -15.08 -4.56 4.09
N LYS A 169 -15.65 -4.09 5.20
CA LYS A 169 -16.10 -4.98 6.28
C LYS A 169 -17.22 -5.92 5.86
N THR A 170 -18.14 -5.52 4.98
CA THR A 170 -19.14 -6.44 4.44
C THR A 170 -18.54 -7.47 3.46
N LEU A 171 -17.33 -7.24 2.95
CA LEU A 171 -16.62 -8.18 2.05
C LEU A 171 -15.76 -9.21 2.81
N GLY A 172 -15.59 -9.04 4.12
CA GLY A 172 -14.81 -9.91 5.00
C GLY A 172 -13.40 -9.41 5.35
N CYS A 173 -13.11 -8.12 5.10
CA CYS A 173 -11.86 -7.45 5.48
C CYS A 173 -11.80 -7.05 6.96
#